data_AF-A0A434Q475-F1
#
_entry.id   AF-A0A434Q475-F1
#
_cell.length_a   1.000
_cell.length_b   1.000
_cell.length_c   1.000
_cell.angle_alpha   90.00
_cell.angle_beta   90.00
_cell.angle_gamma   90.00
#
_symmetry.space_group_name_H-M   'P 1'
#
loop_
_entity.id
_entity.type
_entity.pdbx_description
1 polymer ?
#
loop_
_entity_poly.entity_id
_entity_poly.type
_entity_poly.pdbx_seq_one_letter_code
_entity_poly.pdbx_strand_id
1 'polypeptide(L)'
;MMAAYPRAQWRGSELGRSFDQHVLPCVLSRSLEEVQAGEVLATEGTGLSSVELRDVLAATFPSTSSSVFALEELSEPEPELEEELLRRLLLAHAAPGDPASARLAKIIARRAMRTDHLWRDLGLSNRAELSRLLARHFPALAAGNTENMKWKKYFYRKLCEAEGFSSCTAPSCRECHDFESCFGPEEVESRLSPTRNAG
;
A
#
# COMPACT_ATOMS: atom_id res chain seq x y z
N MET A 1 -12.64 -49.41 8.51
CA MET A 1 -11.79 -48.84 7.44
C MET A 1 -12.55 -47.68 6.81
N MET A 2 -12.27 -46.44 7.19
CA MET A 2 -12.53 -45.24 6.37
C MET A 2 -11.66 -44.10 6.90
N ALA A 3 -10.59 -43.82 6.16
CA ALA A 3 -9.75 -42.65 6.38
C ALA A 3 -10.47 -41.41 5.85
N ALA A 4 -10.59 -40.37 6.66
CA ALA A 4 -10.94 -39.03 6.23
C ALA A 4 -9.70 -38.16 6.35
N TYR A 5 -9.18 -37.68 5.21
CA TYR A 5 -8.20 -36.59 5.14
C TYR A 5 -8.76 -35.45 4.26
N PRO A 6 -8.32 -34.20 4.49
CA PRO A 6 -9.10 -33.00 4.27
C PRO A 6 -8.85 -32.40 2.88
N ARG A 7 -9.91 -31.90 2.22
CA ARG A 7 -9.83 -31.22 0.93
C ARG A 7 -10.49 -29.84 1.04
N ALA A 8 -9.68 -28.78 1.12
CA ALA A 8 -9.94 -27.45 0.49
C ALA A 8 -9.05 -26.29 1.00
N GLN A 9 -8.22 -26.45 2.03
CA GLN A 9 -7.52 -25.29 2.62
C GLN A 9 -6.21 -24.88 1.90
N TRP A 10 -5.64 -25.78 1.09
CA TRP A 10 -4.31 -25.60 0.49
C TRP A 10 -4.25 -24.62 -0.69
N ARG A 11 -5.23 -24.64 -1.62
CA ARG A 11 -5.21 -23.75 -2.80
C ARG A 11 -5.34 -22.26 -2.44
N GLY A 12 -6.13 -21.92 -1.42
CA GLY A 12 -6.26 -20.54 -0.95
C GLY A 12 -4.96 -20.02 -0.33
N SER A 13 -4.19 -20.88 0.33
CA SER A 13 -2.90 -20.54 0.90
C SER A 13 -1.80 -20.35 -0.16
N GLU A 14 -1.80 -21.16 -1.23
CA GLU A 14 -0.82 -21.06 -2.33
C GLU A 14 -1.08 -19.83 -3.21
N LEU A 15 -2.35 -19.58 -3.58
CA LEU A 15 -2.74 -18.36 -4.31
C LEU A 15 -2.53 -17.09 -3.47
N GLY A 16 -2.69 -17.20 -2.14
CA GLY A 16 -2.34 -16.14 -1.19
C GLY A 16 -0.84 -15.83 -1.20
N ARG A 17 0.00 -16.86 -1.04
CA ARG A 17 1.47 -16.72 -1.10
C ARG A 17 1.95 -16.16 -2.43
N SER A 18 1.38 -16.61 -3.55
CA SER A 18 1.72 -16.12 -4.89
C SER A 18 1.40 -14.64 -5.08
N PHE A 19 0.37 -14.11 -4.40
CA PHE A 19 0.04 -12.69 -4.47
C PHE A 19 0.95 -11.84 -3.57
N ASP A 20 1.27 -12.31 -2.36
CA ASP A 20 2.23 -11.60 -1.49
C ASP A 20 3.62 -11.52 -2.17
N GLN A 21 3.99 -12.59 -2.89
CA GLN A 21 5.20 -12.64 -3.72
C GLN A 21 5.16 -11.69 -4.92
N HIS A 22 3.98 -11.25 -5.36
CA HIS A 22 3.83 -10.29 -6.46
C HIS A 22 3.90 -8.83 -5.99
N VAL A 23 3.38 -8.53 -4.80
CA VAL A 23 3.27 -7.17 -4.26
C VAL A 23 4.65 -6.53 -4.06
N LEU A 24 5.60 -7.24 -3.45
CA LEU A 24 6.93 -6.70 -3.19
C LEU A 24 7.69 -6.35 -4.49
N PRO A 25 7.74 -7.22 -5.52
CA PRO A 25 8.27 -6.83 -6.83
C PRO A 25 7.64 -5.58 -7.42
N CYS A 26 6.32 -5.41 -7.34
CA CYS A 26 5.62 -4.21 -7.84
C CYS A 26 6.12 -2.94 -7.14
N VAL A 27 6.17 -2.97 -5.81
CA VAL A 27 6.66 -1.84 -5.00
C VAL A 27 8.11 -1.53 -5.32
N LEU A 28 8.96 -2.55 -5.41
CA LEU A 28 10.39 -2.40 -5.69
C LEU A 28 10.64 -1.85 -7.09
N SER A 29 9.93 -2.36 -8.11
CA SER A 29 10.01 -1.85 -9.48
C SER A 29 9.61 -0.38 -9.54
N ARG A 30 8.50 -0.01 -8.87
CA ARG A 30 8.05 1.38 -8.85
C ARG A 30 9.04 2.30 -8.11
N SER A 31 9.60 1.84 -6.99
CA SER A 31 10.65 2.58 -6.28
C SER A 31 11.93 2.70 -7.11
N LEU A 32 12.27 1.67 -7.89
CA LEU A 32 13.45 1.66 -8.74
C LEU A 32 13.33 2.69 -9.87
N GLU A 33 12.15 2.84 -10.47
CA GLU A 33 11.90 3.87 -11.49
C GLU A 33 12.18 5.28 -10.94
N GLU A 34 11.75 5.56 -9.70
CA GLU A 34 11.97 6.86 -9.03
C GLU A 34 13.45 7.08 -8.68
N VAL A 35 14.14 6.02 -8.22
CA VAL A 35 15.60 6.05 -7.96
C VAL A 35 16.39 6.30 -9.24
N GLN A 36 16.05 5.62 -10.33
CA GLN A 36 16.70 5.81 -11.64
C GLN A 36 16.45 7.20 -12.24
N ALA A 37 15.30 7.80 -11.92
CA ALA A 37 15.00 9.20 -12.25
C ALA A 37 15.75 10.21 -11.36
N GLY A 38 16.44 9.74 -10.31
CA GLY A 38 17.15 10.59 -9.35
C GLY A 38 16.22 11.39 -8.44
N GLU A 39 14.97 10.94 -8.27
CA GLU A 39 13.96 11.66 -7.49
C GLU A 39 14.08 11.40 -5.99
N VAL A 40 14.45 10.17 -5.60
CA VAL A 40 14.51 9.71 -4.20
C VAL A 40 15.54 8.60 -4.03
N LEU A 41 15.98 8.37 -2.78
CA LEU A 41 16.73 7.17 -2.42
C LEU A 41 15.79 5.96 -2.30
N ALA A 42 16.33 4.74 -2.45
CA ALA A 42 15.51 3.51 -2.41
C ALA A 42 14.81 3.28 -1.06
N THR A 43 15.45 3.68 0.05
CA THR A 43 14.85 3.65 1.39
C THR A 43 13.72 4.68 1.53
N GLU A 44 13.82 5.86 0.93
CA GLU A 44 12.75 6.88 0.91
C GLU A 44 11.59 6.48 -0.02
N GLY A 45 11.90 5.80 -1.13
CA GLY A 45 10.90 5.27 -2.05
C GLY A 45 10.02 4.20 -1.41
N THR A 46 10.57 3.41 -0.48
CA THR A 46 9.89 2.26 0.14
C THR A 46 9.50 2.45 1.61
N GLY A 47 10.13 3.36 2.34
CA GLY A 47 9.96 3.54 3.79
C GLY A 47 10.59 2.41 4.63
N LEU A 48 11.36 1.53 4.01
CA LEU A 48 12.10 0.46 4.69
C LEU A 48 13.47 0.98 5.15
N SER A 49 13.95 0.47 6.27
CA SER A 49 15.35 0.68 6.67
C SER A 49 16.31 0.07 5.65
N SER A 50 17.57 0.50 5.68
CA SER A 50 18.60 -0.03 4.78
C SER A 50 18.77 -1.55 4.92
N VAL A 51 18.62 -2.09 6.13
CA VAL A 51 18.69 -3.53 6.42
C VAL A 51 17.47 -4.25 5.85
N GLU A 52 16.27 -3.77 6.15
CA GLU A 52 15.02 -4.38 5.66
C GLU A 52 14.95 -4.39 4.13
N LEU A 53 15.40 -3.32 3.48
CA LEU A 53 15.43 -3.23 2.03
C LEU A 53 16.38 -4.27 1.42
N ARG A 54 17.59 -4.43 1.98
CA ARG A 54 18.53 -5.46 1.55
C ARG A 54 17.95 -6.86 1.69
N ASP A 55 17.32 -7.17 2.82
CA ASP A 55 16.70 -8.47 3.07
C ASP A 55 15.57 -8.77 2.07
N VAL A 56 14.73 -7.77 1.81
CA VAL A 56 13.63 -7.88 0.84
C VAL A 56 14.15 -8.07 -0.57
N LEU A 57 15.19 -7.33 -0.97
CA LEU A 57 15.80 -7.47 -2.29
C LEU A 57 16.42 -8.85 -2.46
N ALA A 58 17.17 -9.34 -1.48
CA ALA A 58 17.77 -10.67 -1.52
C ALA A 58 16.70 -11.79 -1.63
N ALA A 59 15.57 -11.63 -0.95
CA ALA A 59 14.47 -12.59 -1.00
C ALA A 59 13.66 -12.52 -2.30
N THR A 60 13.49 -11.32 -2.87
CA THR A 60 12.62 -11.08 -4.03
C THR A 60 13.36 -11.25 -5.36
N PHE A 61 14.64 -10.87 -5.39
CA PHE A 61 15.49 -10.87 -6.58
C PHE A 61 16.88 -11.47 -6.28
N PRO A 62 16.98 -12.79 -6.06
CA PRO A 62 18.24 -13.43 -5.66
C PRO A 62 19.39 -13.23 -6.65
N SER A 63 19.07 -12.97 -7.93
CA SER A 63 20.03 -12.85 -9.02
C SER A 63 20.26 -11.41 -9.48
N THR A 64 19.61 -10.41 -8.87
CA THR A 64 19.74 -9.00 -9.29
C THR A 64 20.84 -8.32 -8.49
N SER A 65 21.67 -7.53 -9.17
CA SER A 65 22.71 -6.74 -8.50
C SER A 65 22.07 -5.67 -7.61
N SER A 66 22.47 -5.63 -6.34
CA SER A 66 22.11 -4.60 -5.38
C SER A 66 22.42 -3.18 -5.87
N SER A 67 23.43 -3.04 -6.74
CA SER A 67 23.85 -1.74 -7.30
C SER A 67 22.73 -1.03 -8.09
N VAL A 68 21.72 -1.76 -8.57
CA VAL A 68 20.59 -1.19 -9.32
C VAL A 68 19.74 -0.27 -8.43
N PHE A 69 19.72 -0.52 -7.13
CA PHE A 69 18.98 0.30 -6.14
C PHE A 69 19.86 1.34 -5.44
N ALA A 70 21.10 1.56 -5.90
CA ALA A 70 22.07 2.45 -5.26
C ALA A 70 22.19 2.21 -3.74
N LEU A 71 22.30 0.93 -3.33
CA LEU A 71 22.30 0.56 -1.91
C LEU A 71 23.53 1.08 -1.13
N GLU A 72 24.51 1.64 -1.84
CA GLU A 72 25.69 2.30 -1.26
C GLU A 72 25.38 3.68 -0.67
N GLU A 73 24.29 4.33 -1.09
CA GLU A 73 23.93 5.71 -0.70
C GLU A 73 22.68 5.77 0.21
N LEU A 74 22.33 4.65 0.85
CA LEU A 74 21.12 4.59 1.67
C LEU A 74 21.24 5.44 2.94
N SER A 75 20.25 6.30 3.16
CA SER A 75 19.94 6.87 4.45
C SER A 75 18.76 6.15 5.09
N GLU A 76 18.66 6.17 6.41
CA GLU A 76 17.45 5.71 7.09
C GLU A 76 16.32 6.69 6.80
N PRO A 77 15.12 6.19 6.40
CA PRO A 77 14.03 7.06 6.02
C PRO A 77 13.43 7.70 7.28
N GLU A 78 13.30 9.02 7.27
CA GLU A 78 12.61 9.75 8.33
C GLU A 78 11.12 9.90 7.93
N PRO A 79 10.18 9.32 8.68
CA PRO A 79 8.75 9.49 8.41
C PRO A 79 8.26 10.84 8.93
N GLU A 80 7.45 11.51 8.12
CA GLU A 80 6.69 12.68 8.59
C GLU A 80 5.59 12.26 9.57
N LEU A 81 5.02 13.23 10.29
CA LEU A 81 4.00 12.96 11.31
C LEU A 81 2.78 12.21 10.75
N GLU A 82 2.31 12.59 9.56
CA GLU A 82 1.16 11.93 8.91
C GLU A 82 1.49 10.48 8.53
N GLU A 83 2.67 10.23 7.99
CA GLU A 83 3.16 8.88 7.69
C GLU A 83 3.21 8.03 8.97
N GLU A 84 3.74 8.58 10.06
CA GLU A 84 3.85 7.87 11.33
C GLU A 84 2.47 7.52 11.92
N LEU A 85 1.51 8.44 11.83
CA LEU A 85 0.13 8.22 12.23
C LEU A 85 -0.50 7.08 11.43
N LEU A 86 -0.36 7.11 10.09
CA LEU A 86 -0.89 6.05 9.22
C LEU A 86 -0.19 4.71 9.47
N ARG A 87 1.12 4.71 9.66
CA ARG A 87 1.90 3.52 10.00
C ARG A 87 1.39 2.87 11.29
N ARG A 88 1.17 3.67 12.34
CA ARG A 88 0.60 3.18 13.61
C ARG A 88 -0.81 2.64 13.43
N LEU A 89 -1.67 3.31 12.65
CA LEU A 89 -3.01 2.82 12.34
C LEU A 89 -2.96 1.45 11.65
N LEU A 90 -2.09 1.29 10.64
CA LEU A 90 -1.93 0.03 9.91
C LEU A 90 -1.39 -1.08 10.83
N LEU A 91 -0.37 -0.79 11.63
CA LEU A 91 0.20 -1.76 12.58
C LEU A 91 -0.83 -2.22 13.62
N ALA A 92 -1.69 -1.32 14.11
CA ALA A 92 -2.76 -1.67 15.04
C ALA A 92 -3.80 -2.62 14.44
N HIS A 93 -3.92 -2.67 13.11
CA HIS A 93 -4.84 -3.54 12.38
C HIS A 93 -4.13 -4.68 11.64
N ALA A 94 -2.82 -4.85 11.84
CA ALA A 94 -2.04 -5.88 11.18
C ALA A 94 -2.54 -7.28 11.58
N ALA A 95 -2.54 -8.20 10.62
CA ALA A 95 -2.86 -9.60 10.87
C ALA A 95 -1.91 -10.17 11.95
N PRO A 96 -2.43 -10.80 13.03
CA PRO A 96 -1.61 -11.29 14.13
C PRO A 96 -0.59 -12.34 13.66
N GLY A 97 0.66 -12.19 14.10
CA GLY A 97 1.72 -13.18 13.83
C GLY A 97 2.22 -13.20 12.39
N ASP A 98 1.93 -12.17 11.58
CA ASP A 98 2.45 -12.03 10.22
C ASP A 98 3.53 -10.92 10.13
N PRO A 99 4.82 -11.29 10.06
CA PRO A 99 5.91 -10.33 9.86
C PRO A 99 5.79 -9.53 8.56
N ALA A 100 5.13 -10.07 7.53
CA ALA A 100 4.92 -9.36 6.28
C ALA A 100 3.99 -8.15 6.46
N SER A 101 2.96 -8.26 7.31
CA SER A 101 2.04 -7.15 7.60
C SER A 101 2.74 -5.94 8.21
N ALA A 102 3.70 -6.15 9.12
CA ALA A 102 4.46 -5.06 9.72
C ALA A 102 5.33 -4.32 8.70
N ARG A 103 5.96 -5.07 7.78
CA ARG A 103 6.73 -4.50 6.67
C ARG A 103 5.82 -3.74 5.69
N LEU A 104 4.69 -4.34 5.32
CA LEU A 104 3.73 -3.73 4.42
C LEU A 104 3.10 -2.48 5.03
N ALA A 105 2.94 -2.40 6.35
CA ALA A 105 2.47 -1.19 7.01
C ALA A 105 3.41 0.00 6.77
N LYS A 106 4.73 -0.21 6.85
CA LYS A 106 5.75 0.81 6.52
C LYS A 106 5.64 1.25 5.06
N ILE A 107 5.62 0.28 4.14
CA ILE A 107 5.54 0.53 2.71
C ILE A 107 4.26 1.31 2.36
N ILE A 108 3.10 0.82 2.79
CA ILE A 108 1.82 1.43 2.48
C ILE A 108 1.74 2.85 3.06
N ALA A 109 2.21 3.07 4.28
CA ALA A 109 2.24 4.41 4.89
C ALA A 109 3.11 5.37 4.05
N ARG A 110 4.34 4.97 3.69
CA ARG A 110 5.23 5.80 2.86
C ARG A 110 4.63 6.09 1.48
N ARG A 111 4.12 5.07 0.80
CA ARG A 111 3.52 5.24 -0.55
C ARG A 111 2.21 6.04 -0.50
N ALA A 112 1.50 6.04 0.62
CA ALA A 112 0.29 6.84 0.77
C ALA A 112 0.55 8.35 0.76
N MET A 113 1.77 8.79 1.13
CA MET A 113 2.15 10.20 1.13
C MET A 113 2.42 10.76 -0.28
N ARG A 114 2.54 9.89 -1.29
CA ARG A 114 2.68 10.30 -2.69
C ARG A 114 1.35 10.86 -3.23
N THR A 115 1.38 11.58 -4.34
CA THR A 115 0.22 12.33 -4.84
C THR A 115 -0.76 11.51 -5.68
N ASP A 116 -0.33 10.39 -6.26
CA ASP A 116 -1.16 9.56 -7.14
C ASP A 116 -2.12 8.66 -6.32
N HIS A 117 -2.88 7.79 -7.00
CA HIS A 117 -3.63 6.74 -6.36
C HIS A 117 -2.69 5.72 -5.70
N LEU A 118 -3.02 5.29 -4.48
CA LEU A 118 -2.14 4.40 -3.69
C LEU A 118 -1.77 3.11 -4.43
N TRP A 119 -2.69 2.55 -5.22
CA TRP A 119 -2.41 1.32 -5.98
C TRP A 119 -1.33 1.56 -7.04
N ARG A 120 -1.31 2.74 -7.70
CA ARG A 120 -0.25 3.11 -8.66
C ARG A 120 1.05 3.41 -7.97
N ASP A 121 0.98 4.12 -6.84
CA ASP A 121 2.17 4.37 -6.03
C ASP A 121 2.78 3.04 -5.57
N LEU A 122 1.98 2.01 -5.28
CA LEU A 122 2.49 0.66 -4.95
C LEU A 122 2.94 -0.16 -6.18
N GLY A 123 2.75 0.36 -7.40
CA GLY A 123 3.04 -0.38 -8.64
C GLY A 123 2.05 -1.52 -8.94
N LEU A 124 0.88 -1.55 -8.29
CA LEU A 124 -0.16 -2.54 -8.52
C LEU A 124 -0.94 -2.23 -9.80
N SER A 125 -1.66 -3.23 -10.32
CA SER A 125 -2.37 -3.09 -11.59
C SER A 125 -3.65 -2.26 -11.47
N ASN A 126 -4.31 -2.34 -10.32
CA ASN A 126 -5.59 -1.66 -10.08
C ASN A 126 -5.93 -1.61 -8.59
N ARG A 127 -7.01 -0.88 -8.28
CA ARG A 127 -7.56 -0.77 -6.93
C ARG A 127 -8.00 -2.11 -6.31
N ALA A 128 -8.44 -3.09 -7.10
CA ALA A 128 -8.88 -4.37 -6.57
C ALA A 128 -7.72 -5.19 -5.99
N GLU A 129 -6.53 -5.11 -6.59
CA GLU A 129 -5.31 -5.69 -6.01
C GLU A 129 -4.95 -5.03 -4.68
N LEU A 130 -5.04 -3.69 -4.60
CA LEU A 130 -4.84 -2.98 -3.33
C LEU A 130 -5.87 -3.42 -2.27
N SER A 131 -7.14 -3.55 -2.64
CA SER A 131 -8.17 -4.04 -1.71
C SER A 131 -7.88 -5.47 -1.25
N ARG A 132 -7.38 -6.34 -2.13
CA ARG A 132 -6.97 -7.71 -1.78
C ARG A 132 -5.76 -7.71 -0.82
N LEU A 133 -4.77 -6.86 -1.07
CA LEU A 133 -3.61 -6.67 -0.20
C LEU A 133 -4.07 -6.27 1.22
N LEU A 134 -4.93 -5.27 1.31
CA LEU A 134 -5.42 -4.76 2.58
C LEU A 134 -6.32 -5.77 3.30
N ALA A 135 -7.20 -6.48 2.59
CA ALA A 135 -8.04 -7.52 3.18
C ALA A 135 -7.24 -8.68 3.78
N ARG A 136 -6.04 -8.95 3.24
CA ARG A 136 -5.17 -10.02 3.69
C ARG A 136 -4.32 -9.64 4.89
N HIS A 137 -3.65 -8.49 4.82
CA HIS A 137 -2.69 -8.08 5.85
C HIS A 137 -3.31 -7.17 6.92
N PHE A 138 -4.45 -6.54 6.64
CA PHE A 138 -5.16 -5.62 7.55
C PHE A 138 -6.67 -5.92 7.55
N PRO A 139 -7.08 -7.16 7.86
CA PRO A 139 -8.45 -7.64 7.61
C PRO A 139 -9.53 -6.82 8.31
N ALA A 140 -9.31 -6.44 9.58
CA ALA A 140 -10.25 -5.62 10.34
C ALA A 140 -10.40 -4.22 9.74
N LEU A 141 -9.30 -3.61 9.30
CA LEU A 141 -9.32 -2.30 8.66
C LEU A 141 -10.06 -2.34 7.33
N ALA A 142 -9.79 -3.37 6.52
CA ALA A 142 -10.40 -3.55 5.21
C ALA A 142 -11.90 -3.83 5.29
N ALA A 143 -12.34 -4.65 6.27
CA ALA A 143 -13.75 -4.95 6.50
C ALA A 143 -14.59 -3.70 6.82
N GLY A 144 -13.97 -2.65 7.38
CA GLY A 144 -14.64 -1.38 7.67
C GLY A 144 -14.84 -0.45 6.46
N ASN A 145 -14.20 -0.72 5.31
CA ASN A 145 -14.36 0.09 4.09
C ASN A 145 -15.52 -0.42 3.21
N THR A 146 -16.72 -0.48 3.79
CA THR A 146 -17.90 -1.16 3.22
C THR A 146 -18.46 -0.52 1.96
N GLU A 147 -18.41 0.81 1.86
CA GLU A 147 -18.91 1.55 0.67
C GLU A 147 -17.82 1.75 -0.39
N ASN A 148 -16.69 1.03 -0.29
CA ASN A 148 -15.58 1.13 -1.23
C ASN A 148 -15.14 2.59 -1.44
N MET A 149 -14.79 3.27 -0.33
CA MET A 149 -14.16 4.59 -0.34
C MET A 149 -12.71 4.48 -0.80
N LYS A 150 -12.20 5.47 -1.56
CA LYS A 150 -10.79 5.51 -2.00
C LYS A 150 -9.87 5.33 -0.80
N TRP A 151 -8.85 4.48 -0.91
CA TRP A 151 -8.12 3.98 0.27
C TRP A 151 -7.43 5.09 1.08
N LYS A 152 -6.80 6.06 0.42
CA LYS A 152 -6.18 7.22 1.11
C LYS A 152 -7.23 8.03 1.90
N LYS A 153 -8.41 8.26 1.31
CA LYS A 153 -9.53 8.96 1.97
C LYS A 153 -10.08 8.15 3.16
N TYR A 154 -10.19 6.84 3.01
CA TYR A 154 -10.61 5.95 4.09
C TYR A 154 -9.62 5.96 5.27
N PHE A 155 -8.31 5.91 4.99
CA PHE A 155 -7.28 6.02 6.01
C PHE A 155 -7.34 7.35 6.76
N TYR A 156 -7.45 8.46 6.03
CA TYR A 156 -7.59 9.78 6.63
C TYR A 156 -8.81 9.87 7.55
N ARG A 157 -9.98 9.35 7.10
CA ARG A 157 -11.17 9.26 7.94
C ARG A 157 -10.92 8.46 9.22
N LYS A 158 -10.24 7.32 9.13
CA LYS A 158 -9.92 6.49 10.30
C LYS A 158 -8.97 7.18 11.28
N LEU A 159 -8.01 7.96 10.78
CA LEU A 159 -7.15 8.80 11.61
C LEU A 159 -7.96 9.89 12.33
N CYS A 160 -8.86 10.60 11.63
CA CYS A 160 -9.73 11.59 12.27
C CYS A 160 -10.64 10.97 13.33
N GLU A 161 -11.25 9.82 13.04
CA GLU A 161 -12.12 9.08 13.98
C GLU A 161 -11.37 8.68 15.26
N ALA A 162 -10.11 8.25 15.14
CA ALA A 162 -9.27 7.86 16.28
C ALA A 162 -8.96 9.04 17.21
N GLU A 163 -8.89 10.25 16.67
CA GLU A 163 -8.69 11.50 17.42
C GLU A 163 -10.02 12.12 17.91
N GLY A 164 -11.16 11.46 17.67
CA GLY A 164 -12.49 11.94 18.07
C GLY A 164 -13.08 13.02 17.17
N PHE A 165 -12.49 13.27 16.00
CA PHE A 165 -12.98 14.24 15.03
C PHE A 165 -13.86 13.57 13.97
N SER A 166 -14.93 14.25 13.57
CA SER A 166 -15.68 13.91 12.37
C SER A 166 -14.98 14.49 11.14
N SER A 167 -14.55 13.65 10.20
CA SER A 167 -13.90 14.10 8.96
C SER A 167 -14.85 14.79 7.97
N CYS A 168 -16.17 14.75 8.21
CA CYS A 168 -17.19 15.33 7.34
C CYS A 168 -18.30 15.94 8.19
N THR A 169 -18.81 17.10 7.75
CA THR A 169 -19.93 17.82 8.39
C THR A 169 -21.29 17.44 7.80
N ALA A 170 -21.32 16.72 6.69
CA ALA A 170 -22.56 16.28 6.06
C ALA A 170 -23.26 15.20 6.90
N PRO A 171 -24.61 15.19 6.96
CA PRO A 171 -25.37 14.21 7.72
C PRO A 171 -25.24 12.78 7.16
N SER A 172 -24.94 12.64 5.87
CA SER A 172 -24.61 11.37 5.22
C SER A 172 -23.57 11.57 4.11
N CYS A 173 -22.81 10.52 3.78
CA CYS A 173 -21.82 10.61 2.69
C CYS A 173 -22.48 11.01 1.35
N ARG A 174 -23.69 10.50 1.07
CA ARG A 174 -24.40 10.74 -0.21
C ARG A 174 -24.88 12.17 -0.39
N GLU A 175 -25.00 12.93 0.69
CA GLU A 175 -25.39 14.35 0.69
C GLU A 175 -24.16 15.27 0.72
N CYS A 176 -22.94 14.72 0.79
CA CYS A 176 -21.71 15.49 0.76
C CYS A 176 -21.38 15.93 -0.67
N HIS A 177 -21.13 17.24 -0.88
CA HIS A 177 -20.74 17.76 -2.19
C HIS A 177 -19.42 17.17 -2.71
N ASP A 178 -18.55 16.69 -1.80
CA ASP A 178 -17.27 16.06 -2.10
C ASP A 178 -17.38 14.54 -2.31
N PHE A 179 -18.59 13.97 -2.43
CA PHE A 179 -18.79 12.52 -2.52
C PHE A 179 -17.92 11.87 -3.60
N GLU A 180 -17.85 12.43 -4.81
CA GLU A 180 -17.04 11.89 -5.92
C GLU A 180 -15.53 11.97 -5.67
N SER A 181 -15.08 12.90 -4.82
CA SER A 181 -13.68 12.95 -4.39
C SER A 181 -13.32 11.78 -3.47
N CYS A 182 -14.32 11.24 -2.75
CA CYS A 182 -14.18 10.18 -1.76
C CYS A 182 -14.51 8.79 -2.30
N PHE A 183 -15.46 8.70 -3.23
CA PHE A 183 -16.01 7.47 -3.79
C PHE A 183 -15.83 7.44 -5.31
N GLY A 184 -16.21 6.33 -5.96
CA GLY A 184 -16.11 6.17 -7.41
C GLY A 184 -14.84 5.43 -7.89
N PRO A 185 -14.76 5.15 -9.21
CA PRO A 185 -13.63 4.44 -9.80
C PRO A 185 -12.34 5.29 -9.73
N GLU A 186 -11.21 4.62 -9.62
CA GLU A 186 -9.89 5.21 -9.84
C GLU A 186 -9.44 4.70 -11.21
N GLU A 187 -9.88 5.38 -12.28
CA GLU A 187 -9.61 4.95 -13.65
C GLU A 187 -8.11 4.98 -13.96
N VAL A 188 -7.71 4.14 -14.92
CA VAL A 188 -6.34 4.14 -15.45
C VAL A 188 -6.18 5.36 -16.38
N GLU A 189 -6.17 6.57 -15.83
CA GLU A 189 -5.71 7.74 -16.57
C GLU A 189 -4.30 7.44 -17.11
N SER A 190 -4.20 7.34 -18.44
CA SER A 190 -2.94 7.17 -19.15
C SER A 190 -2.12 8.44 -18.98
N ARG A 191 -0.81 8.33 -18.70
CA ARG A 191 0.15 9.46 -18.65
C ARG A 191 0.25 10.25 -19.96
N LEU A 192 -0.52 9.88 -20.99
CA LEU A 192 -0.67 10.56 -22.27
C LEU A 192 -2.05 11.23 -22.38
N SER A 193 -2.35 12.15 -21.47
CA SER A 193 -3.44 13.11 -21.70
C SER A 193 -2.81 14.50 -21.88
N PRO A 194 -3.01 15.17 -23.02
CA PRO A 194 -2.47 16.50 -23.24
C PRO A 194 -2.96 17.46 -22.17
N THR A 195 -2.08 18.32 -21.69
CA THR A 195 -2.40 19.51 -20.90
C THR A 195 -3.58 20.23 -21.55
N ARG A 196 -4.76 20.19 -20.91
CA ARG A 196 -5.81 21.16 -21.18
C ARG A 196 -5.36 22.47 -20.55
N ASN A 197 -4.76 23.34 -21.37
CA ASN A 197 -4.58 24.75 -21.05
C ASN A 197 -5.93 25.33 -20.59
N ALA A 198 -5.93 25.91 -19.39
CA ALA A 198 -6.82 26.99 -18.98
C ALA A 198 -5.87 28.16 -18.69
N GLY A 199 -6.00 29.35 -19.24
CA GLY A 199 -7.20 30.10 -19.59
C GLY A 199 -6.95 31.49 -19.01
#